data_AF-A0A5E6WFL6-F1
#
_entry.id   AF-A0A5E6WFL6-F1
#
_cell.length_a   1.000
_cell.length_b   1.000
_cell.length_c   1.000
_cell.angle_alpha   90.00
_cell.angle_beta   90.00
_cell.angle_gamma   90.00
#
_symmetry.space_group_name_H-M   'P 1'
#
loop_
_entity.id
_entity.type
_entity.pdbx_description
1 polymer ?
#
loop_
_entity_poly.entity_id
_entity_poly.type
_entity_poly.pdbx_seq_one_letter_code
_entity_poly.pdbx_strand_id
1 'polypeptide(L)'
;MVGIFLSMALTSFLTGVTEPIEFAFMFLAPLLYLLHALLTGLSMAITNGLNIHLGFTFSGGFIDMVLGWGRSTNGWLVIPVGLAYAVIYYAVFDFCIRRFNLKTPGREDVASAEKAVLTENERASAYIKALGGAENLLTVGACTTRLRLEMVDRNKASDADLKALGAMAVVRPGKGGSLQVVVGPMADSIADEIRLAMPSLGHAVLLENAVAVEEPKAPVVAGSEAQQWLNALGGGGNVLQLDCIAMTRIRLQLADGKALSEAQLKALGCHGVSQLDGGVWHLLVGDKAASLSGALESLVNRSEVSAKV
;
A
#
# COMPACT_ATOMS: atom_id res chain seq x y z
N MET A 1 4.22 23.16 0.51
CA MET A 1 3.19 22.66 -0.44
C MET A 1 3.47 23.05 -1.88
N VAL A 2 3.97 24.27 -2.15
CA VAL A 2 4.39 24.73 -3.50
C VAL A 2 5.32 23.74 -4.21
N GLY A 3 6.33 23.19 -3.52
CA GLY A 3 7.25 22.22 -4.11
C GLY A 3 6.58 20.90 -4.55
N ILE A 4 5.52 20.47 -3.87
CA ILE A 4 4.80 19.23 -4.22
C ILE A 4 4.04 19.44 -5.53
N PHE A 5 3.28 20.53 -5.64
CA PHE A 5 2.55 20.85 -6.86
C PHE A 5 3.47 21.15 -8.05
N LEU A 6 4.62 21.80 -7.81
CA LEU A 6 5.60 22.03 -8.86
C LEU A 6 6.21 20.71 -9.37
N SER A 7 6.54 19.78 -8.46
CA SER A 7 7.05 18.47 -8.85
C SER A 7 6.03 17.68 -9.68
N MET A 8 4.77 17.63 -9.21
CA MET A 8 3.70 16.93 -9.93
C MET A 8 3.46 17.58 -11.30
N ALA A 9 3.38 18.92 -11.37
CA ALA A 9 3.22 19.65 -12.62
C ALA A 9 4.35 19.40 -13.62
N LEU A 10 5.60 19.44 -13.15
CA LEU A 10 6.76 19.20 -14.01
C LEU A 10 6.79 17.76 -14.53
N THR A 11 6.52 16.77 -13.67
CA THR A 11 6.46 15.37 -14.08
C THR A 11 5.36 15.16 -15.11
N SER A 12 4.13 15.64 -14.86
CA SER A 12 3.02 15.52 -15.81
C SER A 12 3.29 16.24 -17.12
N PHE A 13 3.93 17.42 -17.09
CA PHE A 13 4.32 18.13 -18.31
C PHE A 13 5.33 17.33 -19.14
N LEU A 14 6.37 16.77 -18.49
CA LEU A 14 7.44 16.05 -19.19
C LEU A 14 6.95 14.71 -19.76
N THR A 15 6.25 13.91 -18.95
CA THR A 15 5.89 12.53 -19.30
C THR A 15 4.49 12.39 -19.88
N GLY A 16 3.60 13.35 -19.62
CA GLY A 16 2.19 13.29 -20.00
C GLY A 16 1.30 12.58 -18.96
N VAL A 17 1.87 12.01 -17.89
CA VAL A 17 1.08 11.29 -16.86
C VAL A 17 0.42 12.29 -15.92
N THR A 18 -0.90 12.41 -15.98
CA THR A 18 -1.67 13.41 -15.22
C THR A 18 -2.20 12.92 -13.87
N GLU A 19 -2.15 11.61 -13.59
CA GLU A 19 -2.68 11.00 -12.37
C GLU A 19 -2.26 11.70 -11.07
N PRO A 20 -0.97 12.08 -10.86
CA PRO A 20 -0.55 12.71 -9.61
C PRO A 20 -1.30 14.03 -9.32
N ILE A 21 -1.64 14.79 -10.37
CA ILE A 21 -2.39 16.04 -10.25
C ILE A 21 -3.88 15.75 -10.08
N GLU A 22 -4.42 14.79 -10.83
CA GLU A 22 -5.84 14.43 -10.79
C GLU A 22 -6.26 13.85 -9.44
N PHE A 23 -5.39 13.03 -8.83
CA PHE A 23 -5.62 12.47 -7.50
C PHE A 23 -5.73 13.53 -6.41
N ALA A 24 -5.17 14.73 -6.62
CA ALA A 24 -5.28 15.83 -5.67
C ALA A 24 -6.71 16.35 -5.53
N PHE A 25 -7.61 16.11 -6.50
CA PHE A 25 -8.97 16.64 -6.46
C PHE A 25 -10.08 15.66 -6.87
N MET A 26 -9.80 14.55 -7.55
CA MET A 26 -10.85 13.66 -8.06
C MET A 26 -11.76 13.10 -6.96
N PHE A 27 -11.19 12.77 -5.80
CA PHE A 27 -11.94 12.22 -4.66
C PHE A 27 -12.58 13.31 -3.78
N LEU A 28 -12.05 14.53 -3.84
CA LEU A 28 -12.51 15.65 -3.02
C LEU A 28 -13.61 16.46 -3.70
N ALA A 29 -13.54 16.61 -5.02
CA ALA A 29 -14.46 17.41 -5.82
C ALA A 29 -14.85 16.67 -7.10
N PRO A 30 -15.74 15.66 -7.03
CA PRO A 30 -16.15 14.85 -8.19
C PRO A 30 -16.72 15.69 -9.35
N LEU A 31 -17.43 16.78 -9.05
CA LEU A 31 -17.95 17.71 -10.07
C LEU A 31 -16.83 18.46 -10.79
N LEU A 32 -15.75 18.83 -10.08
CA LEU A 32 -14.59 19.47 -10.69
C LEU A 32 -13.85 18.47 -11.61
N TYR A 33 -13.83 17.20 -11.25
CA TYR A 33 -13.31 16.13 -12.10
C TYR A 33 -14.16 15.89 -13.36
N LEU A 34 -15.50 15.98 -13.26
CA LEU A 34 -16.36 15.94 -14.44
C LEU A 34 -16.07 17.12 -15.39
N LEU A 35 -15.87 18.31 -14.84
CA LEU A 35 -15.49 19.49 -15.61
C LEU A 35 -14.13 19.32 -16.31
N HIS A 36 -13.15 18.74 -15.61
CA HIS A 36 -11.86 18.34 -16.19
C HIS A 36 -12.01 17.38 -17.36
N ALA A 37 -12.85 16.35 -17.22
CA ALA A 37 -13.12 15.39 -18.29
C ALA A 37 -13.75 16.07 -19.53
N LEU A 38 -14.68 17.01 -19.32
CA LEU A 38 -15.29 17.78 -20.40
C LEU A 38 -14.28 18.69 -21.11
N LEU A 39 -13.45 19.42 -20.36
CA LEU A 39 -12.39 20.26 -20.93
C LEU A 39 -11.36 19.41 -21.69
N THR A 40 -11.03 18.22 -21.18
CA THR A 40 -10.13 17.29 -21.87
C THR A 40 -10.74 16.77 -23.18
N GLY A 41 -12.02 16.40 -23.20
CA GLY A 41 -12.69 16.02 -24.45
C GLY A 41 -12.78 17.17 -25.46
N LEU A 42 -13.03 18.39 -24.97
CA LEU A 42 -13.08 19.58 -25.81
C LEU A 42 -11.71 19.93 -26.40
N SER A 43 -10.62 19.72 -25.66
CA SER A 43 -9.27 19.95 -26.18
C SER A 43 -8.97 19.02 -27.36
N MET A 44 -9.35 17.74 -27.27
CA MET A 44 -9.23 16.78 -28.37
C MET A 44 -10.09 17.17 -29.59
N ALA A 45 -11.31 17.65 -29.37
CA ALA A 45 -12.18 18.11 -30.46
C ALA A 45 -11.58 19.33 -31.19
N ILE A 46 -11.02 20.28 -30.43
CA ILE A 46 -10.38 21.48 -30.98
C ILE A 46 -9.11 21.12 -31.76
N THR A 47 -8.24 20.27 -31.21
CA THR A 47 -7.00 19.88 -31.90
C THR A 47 -7.29 19.11 -33.18
N ASN A 48 -8.30 18.23 -33.18
CA ASN A 48 -8.77 17.56 -34.39
C ASN A 48 -9.33 18.56 -35.41
N GLY A 49 -10.17 19.51 -34.99
CA GLY A 49 -10.74 20.54 -35.87
C GLY A 49 -9.68 21.47 -36.50
N LEU A 50 -8.57 21.70 -35.79
CA LEU A 50 -7.42 22.47 -36.28
C LEU A 50 -6.40 21.61 -37.06
N ASN A 51 -6.71 20.34 -37.32
CA ASN A 51 -5.83 19.36 -37.98
C ASN A 51 -4.45 19.23 -37.31
N ILE A 52 -4.39 19.37 -35.98
CA ILE A 52 -3.16 19.19 -35.20
C ILE A 52 -2.98 17.70 -34.96
N HIS A 53 -1.97 17.12 -35.59
CA HIS A 53 -1.61 15.71 -35.41
C HIS A 53 -0.21 15.60 -34.85
N LEU A 54 -0.13 15.10 -33.61
CA LEU A 54 1.11 14.81 -32.90
C LEU A 54 1.10 13.33 -32.55
N GLY A 55 2.14 12.61 -32.97
CA GLY A 55 2.37 11.25 -32.52
C GLY A 55 2.88 11.24 -31.08
N PHE A 56 2.43 10.27 -30.29
CA PHE A 56 2.96 10.02 -28.95
C PHE A 56 3.27 8.52 -28.80
N THR A 57 4.27 8.19 -27.97
CA THR A 57 4.63 6.79 -27.70
C THR A 57 3.98 6.29 -26.42
N PHE A 58 3.90 7.14 -25.39
CA PHE A 58 3.42 6.73 -24.08
C PHE A 58 2.15 7.48 -23.66
N SER A 59 2.25 8.79 -23.37
CA SER A 59 1.15 9.53 -22.74
C SER A 59 0.96 10.94 -23.32
N GLY A 60 1.75 11.34 -24.32
CA GLY A 60 1.58 12.65 -24.97
C GLY A 60 2.17 13.81 -24.19
N GLY A 61 3.29 13.57 -23.48
CA GLY A 61 4.03 14.61 -22.77
C GLY A 61 4.94 15.46 -23.66
N PHE A 62 5.66 16.40 -23.05
CA PHE A 62 6.65 17.24 -23.76
C PHE A 62 7.74 16.40 -24.44
N ILE A 63 8.18 15.30 -23.80
CA ILE A 63 9.18 14.41 -24.39
C ILE A 63 8.64 13.75 -25.68
N ASP A 64 7.40 13.26 -25.65
CA ASP A 64 6.72 12.70 -26.82
C ASP A 64 6.59 13.76 -27.93
N MET A 65 6.26 15.00 -27.59
CA MET A 65 6.16 16.11 -28.54
C MET A 65 7.50 16.40 -29.23
N VAL A 66 8.60 16.45 -28.49
CA VAL A 66 9.94 16.70 -29.04
C VAL A 66 10.40 15.55 -29.94
N LEU A 67 10.23 14.31 -29.50
CA LEU A 67 10.62 13.12 -30.28
C LEU A 67 9.74 12.94 -31.52
N GLY A 68 8.44 13.24 -31.41
CA GLY A 68 7.45 13.13 -32.49
C GLY A 68 7.41 14.33 -33.45
N TRP A 69 8.20 15.38 -33.19
CA TRP A 69 8.10 16.67 -33.90
C TRP A 69 8.25 16.53 -35.42
N GLY A 70 9.20 15.70 -35.87
CA GLY A 70 9.49 15.46 -37.29
C GLY A 70 8.38 14.76 -38.07
N ARG A 71 7.36 14.20 -37.39
CA ARG A 71 6.19 13.56 -38.01
C ARG A 71 4.89 14.30 -37.69
N SER A 72 4.96 15.51 -37.14
CA SER A 72 3.79 16.28 -36.75
C SER A 72 3.13 16.98 -37.94
N THR A 73 1.80 17.08 -37.92
CA THR A 73 1.03 17.94 -38.83
C THR A 73 0.49 19.11 -38.03
N ASN A 74 0.80 20.34 -38.40
CA ASN A 74 0.44 21.56 -37.65
C ASN A 74 0.83 21.53 -36.16
N GLY A 75 1.86 20.75 -35.79
CA GLY A 75 2.26 20.54 -34.39
C GLY A 75 2.59 21.83 -33.64
N TRP A 76 3.10 22.86 -34.33
CA TRP A 76 3.41 24.16 -33.71
C TRP A 76 2.20 24.87 -33.11
N LEU A 77 0.98 24.62 -33.63
CA LEU A 77 -0.27 25.21 -33.10
C LEU A 77 -0.61 24.69 -31.69
N VAL A 78 0.00 23.59 -31.24
CA VAL A 78 -0.21 23.07 -29.88
C VAL A 78 0.28 24.06 -28.81
N ILE A 79 1.28 24.88 -29.12
CA ILE A 79 1.85 25.86 -28.18
C ILE A 79 0.83 26.98 -27.88
N PRO A 80 0.30 27.72 -28.87
CA PRO A 80 -0.70 28.75 -28.60
C PRO A 80 -2.01 28.17 -28.07
N VAL A 81 -2.45 27.01 -28.57
CA VAL A 81 -3.66 26.33 -28.06
C VAL A 81 -3.46 25.92 -26.60
N GLY A 82 -2.32 25.31 -26.25
CA GLY A 82 -1.97 24.91 -24.90
C GLY A 82 -1.87 26.08 -23.94
N LEU A 83 -1.30 27.21 -24.36
CA LEU A 83 -1.24 28.42 -23.53
C LEU A 83 -2.64 29.00 -23.28
N ALA A 84 -3.48 29.07 -24.32
CA ALA A 84 -4.88 29.48 -24.16
C ALA A 84 -5.63 28.53 -23.22
N TYR A 85 -5.41 27.23 -23.35
CA TYR A 85 -6.01 26.21 -22.48
C TYR A 85 -5.52 26.33 -21.03
N ALA A 86 -4.25 26.65 -20.79
CA ALA A 86 -3.73 26.89 -19.44
C ALA A 86 -4.46 28.05 -18.75
N VAL A 87 -4.71 29.15 -19.48
CA VAL A 87 -5.49 30.28 -18.97
C VAL A 87 -6.94 29.89 -18.68
N ILE A 88 -7.59 29.17 -19.60
CA ILE A 88 -8.97 28.68 -19.43
C ILE A 88 -9.07 27.77 -18.21
N TYR A 89 -8.20 26.75 -18.11
CA TYR A 89 -8.16 25.84 -16.98
C TYR A 89 -7.95 26.59 -15.67
N TYR A 90 -6.97 27.50 -15.61
CA TYR A 90 -6.71 28.28 -14.41
C TYR A 90 -7.94 29.10 -13.98
N ALA A 91 -8.54 29.85 -14.91
CA ALA A 91 -9.69 30.70 -14.60
C ALA A 91 -10.91 29.89 -14.17
N VAL A 92 -11.21 28.80 -14.87
CA VAL A 92 -12.36 27.92 -14.58
C VAL A 92 -12.18 27.21 -13.24
N PHE A 93 -11.00 26.62 -12.99
CA PHE A 93 -10.73 25.93 -11.74
C PHE A 93 -10.70 26.90 -10.57
N ASP A 94 -10.01 28.04 -10.68
CA ASP A 94 -9.97 29.05 -9.62
C ASP A 94 -11.37 29.57 -9.29
N PHE A 95 -12.19 29.85 -10.31
CA PHE A 95 -13.59 30.25 -10.12
C PHE A 95 -14.39 29.18 -9.38
N CYS A 96 -14.36 27.92 -9.83
CA CYS A 96 -15.09 26.83 -9.18
C CYS A 96 -14.61 26.61 -7.73
N ILE A 97 -13.30 26.60 -7.50
CA ILE A 97 -12.72 26.38 -6.17
C ILE A 97 -13.15 27.50 -5.20
N ARG A 98 -13.08 28.77 -5.63
CA ARG A 98 -13.48 29.91 -4.79
C ARG A 98 -14.99 29.99 -4.59
N ARG A 99 -15.77 29.77 -5.64
CA ARG A 99 -17.23 29.94 -5.62
C ARG A 99 -17.94 28.86 -4.81
N PHE A 100 -17.42 27.63 -4.83
CA PHE A 100 -17.98 26.47 -4.14
C PHE A 100 -17.19 26.07 -2.88
N ASN A 101 -16.17 26.84 -2.51
CA ASN A 101 -15.30 26.58 -1.36
C ASN A 101 -14.78 25.13 -1.31
N LEU A 102 -14.26 24.65 -2.45
CA LEU A 102 -13.76 23.29 -2.57
C LEU A 102 -12.47 23.13 -1.74
N LYS A 103 -12.40 22.08 -0.92
CA LYS A 103 -11.31 21.83 0.04
C LYS A 103 -10.04 21.27 -0.59
N THR A 104 -9.63 21.76 -1.76
CA THR A 104 -8.41 21.28 -2.45
C THR A 104 -7.19 21.25 -1.52
N PRO A 105 -6.22 20.34 -1.70
CA PRO A 105 -5.07 20.21 -0.80
C PRO A 105 -4.39 21.57 -0.54
N GLY A 106 -4.30 21.95 0.74
CA GLY A 106 -3.84 23.28 1.17
C GLY A 106 -4.94 24.30 1.50
N ARG A 107 -6.22 23.94 1.29
CA ARG A 107 -7.41 24.69 1.74
C ARG A 107 -8.23 23.94 2.79
N GLU A 108 -7.58 23.01 3.48
CA GLU A 108 -8.19 22.38 4.65
C GLU A 108 -8.22 23.39 5.79
N ASP A 109 -9.28 23.37 6.60
CA ASP A 109 -9.38 24.16 7.84
C ASP A 109 -8.44 23.55 8.89
N VAL A 110 -7.13 23.51 8.60
CA VAL A 110 -6.13 23.39 9.63
C VAL A 110 -6.10 24.74 10.30
N ALA A 111 -6.73 24.82 11.48
CA ALA A 111 -6.37 25.82 12.46
C ALA A 111 -4.85 25.82 12.48
N SER A 112 -4.26 26.91 11.99
CA SER A 112 -2.84 27.13 11.97
C SER A 112 -2.43 27.28 13.42
N ALA A 113 -2.34 26.16 14.14
CA ALA A 113 -1.63 26.11 15.39
C ALA A 113 -0.20 26.48 15.01
N GLU A 114 0.17 27.71 15.35
CA GLU A 114 1.58 28.05 15.52
C GLU A 114 2.20 26.86 16.24
N LYS A 115 3.16 26.20 15.58
CA LYS A 115 3.98 25.19 16.25
C LYS A 115 4.74 25.94 17.34
N ALA A 116 4.12 26.06 18.51
CA ALA A 116 4.85 26.33 19.73
C ALA A 116 5.91 25.23 19.79
N VAL A 117 7.17 25.64 19.83
CA VAL A 117 8.29 24.72 20.06
C VAL A 117 8.16 24.26 21.50
N LEU A 118 7.31 23.26 21.71
CA LEU A 118 7.20 22.57 22.99
C LEU A 118 8.52 21.83 23.20
N THR A 119 9.07 21.95 24.40
CA THR A 119 10.19 21.09 24.81
C THR A 119 9.75 19.63 24.83
N GLU A 120 10.69 18.68 24.71
CA GLU A 120 10.38 17.24 24.63
C GLU A 120 9.44 16.76 25.76
N ASN A 121 9.66 17.25 26.99
CA ASN A 121 8.81 16.92 28.15
C ASN A 121 7.40 17.53 28.10
N GLU A 122 7.26 18.74 27.57
CA GLU A 122 5.96 19.41 27.42
C GLU A 122 5.13 18.78 26.30
N ARG A 123 5.81 18.35 25.23
CA ARG A 123 5.19 17.66 24.09
C ARG A 123 4.61 16.31 24.52
N ALA A 124 5.40 15.48 25.20
CA ALA A 124 4.92 14.19 25.72
C ALA A 124 3.69 14.36 26.62
N SER A 125 3.77 15.31 27.57
CA SER A 125 2.69 15.59 28.52
C SER A 125 1.40 16.04 27.83
N ALA A 126 1.53 16.89 26.79
CA ALA A 126 0.39 17.35 26.01
C ALA A 126 -0.27 16.21 25.22
N TYR A 127 0.53 15.34 24.59
CA TYR A 127 0.01 14.15 23.90
C TYR A 127 -0.68 13.18 24.87
N ILE A 128 -0.09 12.89 26.03
CA ILE A 128 -0.70 12.02 27.05
C ILE A 128 -2.05 12.58 27.51
N LYS A 129 -2.14 13.90 27.74
CA LYS A 129 -3.39 14.55 28.11
C LYS A 129 -4.45 14.45 27.00
N ALA A 130 -4.08 14.71 25.75
CA ALA A 130 -4.96 14.60 24.60
C ALA A 130 -5.47 13.16 24.35
N LEU A 131 -4.70 12.16 24.77
CA LEU A 131 -5.04 10.73 24.70
C LEU A 131 -5.91 10.25 25.88
N GLY A 132 -6.29 11.13 26.80
CA GLY A 132 -7.14 10.79 27.94
C GLY A 132 -6.37 10.29 29.17
N GLY A 133 -5.08 10.60 29.28
CA GLY A 133 -4.24 10.31 30.43
C GLY A 133 -3.36 9.06 30.27
N ALA A 134 -2.32 8.97 31.12
CA ALA A 134 -1.36 7.86 31.09
C ALA A 134 -2.00 6.50 31.40
N GLU A 135 -2.98 6.50 32.30
CA GLU A 135 -3.79 5.34 32.67
C GLU A 135 -4.66 4.76 31.53
N ASN A 136 -4.87 5.54 30.47
CA ASN A 136 -5.64 5.10 29.32
C ASN A 136 -4.79 4.41 28.24
N LEU A 137 -3.46 4.46 28.36
CA LEU A 137 -2.51 3.94 27.37
C LEU A 137 -2.00 2.56 27.81
N LEU A 138 -2.28 1.54 27.00
CA LEU A 138 -1.79 0.17 27.22
C LEU A 138 -0.45 -0.04 26.51
N THR A 139 -0.39 0.30 25.22
CA THR A 139 0.84 0.20 24.43
C THR A 139 1.00 1.45 23.57
N VAL A 140 2.25 1.91 23.47
CA VAL A 140 2.63 3.05 22.63
C VAL A 140 3.67 2.55 21.65
N GLY A 141 3.31 2.55 20.36
CA GLY A 141 4.13 2.18 19.23
C GLY A 141 4.18 3.28 18.18
N ALA A 142 5.09 3.16 17.23
CA ALA A 142 5.17 4.05 16.08
C ALA A 142 5.57 3.29 14.82
N CYS A 143 5.21 3.87 13.69
CA CYS A 143 5.76 3.59 12.37
C CYS A 143 6.29 4.90 11.80
N THR A 144 6.88 4.84 10.61
CA THR A 144 7.53 5.98 9.93
C THR A 144 6.75 7.29 9.96
N THR A 145 5.41 7.27 9.92
CA THR A 145 4.59 8.50 9.93
C THR A 145 3.44 8.52 10.94
N ARG A 146 3.27 7.46 11.74
CA ARG A 146 2.05 7.26 12.55
C ARG A 146 2.38 6.66 13.91
N LEU A 147 1.79 7.23 14.96
CA LEU A 147 1.69 6.58 16.27
C LEU A 147 0.65 5.47 16.20
N ARG A 148 0.97 4.31 16.76
CA ARG A 148 0.07 3.17 16.95
C ARG A 148 -0.13 2.99 18.45
N LEU A 149 -1.35 3.18 18.91
CA LEU A 149 -1.68 3.17 20.32
C LEU A 149 -2.71 2.08 20.58
N GLU A 150 -2.53 1.32 21.65
CA GLU A 150 -3.61 0.54 22.24
C GLU A 150 -4.02 1.19 23.55
N MET A 151 -5.32 1.30 23.74
CA MET A 151 -5.91 2.11 24.78
C MET A 151 -7.03 1.34 25.46
N VAL A 152 -7.25 1.62 26.74
CA VAL A 152 -8.39 1.07 27.50
C VAL A 152 -9.69 1.59 26.91
N ASP A 153 -9.76 2.90 26.67
CA ASP A 153 -10.89 3.56 26.03
C ASP A 153 -10.45 4.62 25.01
N ARG A 154 -10.61 4.30 23.73
CA ARG A 154 -10.28 5.21 22.61
C ARG A 154 -11.22 6.41 22.46
N ASN A 155 -12.37 6.44 23.15
CA ASN A 155 -13.29 7.56 23.08
C ASN A 155 -12.89 8.71 24.02
N LYS A 156 -11.98 8.45 24.97
CA LYS A 156 -11.39 9.49 25.82
C LYS A 156 -10.32 10.33 25.09
N ALA A 157 -9.86 9.88 23.92
CA ALA A 157 -8.92 10.63 23.10
C ALA A 157 -9.62 11.76 22.33
N SER A 158 -9.06 12.97 22.42
CA SER A 158 -9.59 14.18 21.80
C SER A 158 -8.94 14.42 20.43
N ASP A 159 -9.71 14.23 19.36
CA ASP A 159 -9.25 14.45 17.98
C ASP A 159 -8.86 15.91 17.73
N ALA A 160 -9.54 16.85 18.40
CA ALA A 160 -9.27 18.28 18.27
C ALA A 160 -7.91 18.65 18.89
N ASP A 161 -7.63 18.15 20.09
CA ASP A 161 -6.37 18.45 20.79
C ASP A 161 -5.19 17.77 20.10
N LEU A 162 -5.35 16.53 19.62
CA LEU A 162 -4.33 15.85 18.83
C LEU A 162 -3.99 16.62 17.54
N LYS A 163 -5.01 17.14 16.85
CA LYS A 163 -4.79 17.99 15.66
C LYS A 163 -4.12 19.31 16.00
N ALA A 164 -4.48 19.92 17.13
CA ALA A 164 -3.82 21.13 17.62
C ALA A 164 -2.34 20.89 17.95
N LEU A 165 -1.98 19.69 18.41
CA LEU A 165 -0.60 19.26 18.65
C LEU A 165 0.17 18.87 17.37
N GLY A 166 -0.45 19.03 16.20
CA GLY A 166 0.19 18.77 14.91
C GLY A 166 -0.12 17.41 14.29
N ALA A 167 -1.09 16.65 14.80
CA ALA A 167 -1.58 15.46 14.12
C ALA A 167 -2.33 15.84 12.84
N MET A 168 -1.96 15.20 11.73
CA MET A 168 -2.61 15.34 10.43
C MET A 168 -3.94 14.57 10.38
N ALA A 169 -4.00 13.42 11.03
CA ALA A 169 -5.20 12.58 11.07
C ALA A 169 -5.23 11.69 12.32
N VAL A 170 -6.44 11.37 12.78
CA VAL A 170 -6.70 10.41 13.86
C VAL A 170 -7.61 9.33 13.28
N VAL A 171 -7.18 8.06 13.38
CA VAL A 171 -7.86 6.91 12.80
C VAL A 171 -8.12 5.89 13.90
N ARG A 172 -9.34 5.33 13.95
CA ARG A 172 -9.75 4.32 14.93
C ARG A 172 -10.04 2.99 14.20
N PRO A 173 -9.05 2.11 13.99
CA PRO A 173 -9.25 0.88 13.24
C PRO A 173 -10.09 -0.14 14.04
N GLY A 174 -11.04 -0.81 13.39
CA GLY A 174 -11.79 -1.92 13.98
C GLY A 174 -12.66 -1.57 15.20
N LYS A 175 -13.13 -2.60 15.92
CA LYS A 175 -13.98 -2.46 17.11
C LYS A 175 -13.21 -2.50 18.46
N GLY A 176 -11.89 -2.60 18.44
CA GLY A 176 -11.04 -2.69 19.63
C GLY A 176 -10.51 -1.35 20.15
N GLY A 177 -9.70 -1.36 21.21
CA GLY A 177 -9.08 -0.17 21.83
C GLY A 177 -7.95 0.48 21.04
N SER A 178 -7.77 0.17 19.76
CA SER A 178 -6.67 0.70 18.95
C SER A 178 -6.98 2.09 18.37
N LEU A 179 -5.97 2.96 18.42
CA LEU A 179 -5.97 4.33 17.89
C LEU A 179 -4.69 4.56 17.10
N GLN A 180 -4.79 5.17 15.92
CA GLN A 180 -3.64 5.60 15.14
C GLN A 180 -3.67 7.11 14.95
N VAL A 181 -2.54 7.77 15.21
CA VAL A 181 -2.39 9.22 15.06
C VAL A 181 -1.29 9.50 14.05
N VAL A 182 -1.64 10.14 12.93
CA VAL A 182 -0.70 10.49 11.86
C VAL A 182 -0.03 11.81 12.23
N VAL A 183 1.22 11.77 12.63
CA VAL A 183 2.01 12.95 13.05
C VAL A 183 3.16 13.27 12.09
N GLY A 184 3.40 12.41 11.09
CA GLY A 184 4.51 12.55 10.15
C GLY A 184 5.81 11.93 10.67
N PRO A 185 6.99 12.31 10.13
CA PRO A 185 8.27 11.62 10.35
C PRO A 185 8.77 11.64 11.80
N MET A 186 8.16 12.46 12.66
CA MET A 186 8.49 12.56 14.09
C MET A 186 7.75 11.51 14.95
N ALA A 187 7.02 10.58 14.34
CA ALA A 187 6.23 9.59 15.06
C ALA A 187 7.05 8.75 16.05
N ASP A 188 8.24 8.28 15.64
CA ASP A 188 9.10 7.47 16.53
C ASP A 188 9.60 8.29 17.73
N SER A 189 10.08 9.51 17.49
CA SER A 189 10.53 10.43 18.56
C SER A 189 9.41 10.77 19.55
N ILE A 190 8.19 11.02 19.07
CA ILE A 190 7.04 11.31 19.95
C ILE A 190 6.66 10.06 20.77
N ALA A 191 6.71 8.86 20.19
CA ALA A 191 6.44 7.63 20.92
C ALA A 191 7.47 7.39 22.04
N ASP A 192 8.75 7.63 21.77
CA ASP A 192 9.82 7.47 22.77
C ASP A 192 9.67 8.47 23.92
N GLU A 193 9.35 9.73 23.61
CA GLU A 193 9.08 10.76 24.62
C GLU A 193 7.90 10.42 25.52
N ILE A 194 6.80 9.92 24.93
CA ILE A 194 5.63 9.46 25.68
C ILE A 194 6.00 8.31 26.62
N ARG A 195 6.79 7.33 26.15
CA ARG A 195 7.25 6.20 26.98
C ARG A 195 8.16 6.66 28.13
N LEU A 196 9.09 7.57 27.86
CA LEU A 196 9.98 8.15 28.87
C LEU A 196 9.19 8.92 29.95
N ALA A 197 8.14 9.63 29.55
CA ALA A 197 7.25 10.34 30.46
C ALA A 197 6.32 9.41 31.27
N MET A 198 6.24 8.12 30.96
CA MET A 198 5.41 7.13 31.66
C MET A 198 6.23 5.96 32.23
N PRO A 199 6.91 6.16 33.37
CA PRO A 199 7.73 5.11 34.00
C PRO A 199 6.93 3.87 34.45
N SER A 200 5.61 4.00 34.64
CA SER A 200 4.72 2.91 35.08
C SER A 200 4.46 1.84 34.01
N LEU A 201 4.85 2.08 32.75
CA LEU A 201 4.93 1.06 31.69
C LEU A 201 6.28 0.30 31.73
N GLY A 202 7.04 0.45 32.81
CA GLY A 202 8.43 0.02 32.97
C GLY A 202 8.71 -1.44 32.60
N HIS A 203 9.69 -1.59 31.71
CA HIS A 203 10.59 -2.73 31.53
C HIS A 203 10.07 -4.04 30.91
N ALA A 204 8.78 -4.22 30.63
CA ALA A 204 8.32 -5.46 29.96
C ALA A 204 8.60 -5.50 28.44
N VAL A 205 8.75 -4.34 27.77
CA VAL A 205 8.65 -4.28 26.30
C VAL A 205 10.01 -4.07 25.58
N LEU A 206 11.10 -3.86 26.31
CA LEU A 206 12.42 -3.59 25.70
C LEU A 206 13.09 -4.81 25.04
N LEU A 207 12.51 -6.01 25.14
CA LEU A 207 13.06 -7.21 24.50
C LEU A 207 12.13 -7.92 23.50
N GLU A 208 10.84 -7.55 23.40
CA GLU A 208 9.89 -8.26 22.50
C GLU A 208 9.49 -7.48 21.23
N ASN A 209 9.87 -6.20 21.11
CA ASN A 209 9.55 -5.41 19.91
C ASN A 209 10.65 -5.41 18.83
N ALA A 210 11.46 -6.46 18.76
CA ALA A 210 11.70 -7.05 17.45
C ALA A 210 10.38 -7.72 17.09
N VAL A 211 9.48 -7.00 16.41
CA VAL A 211 8.24 -7.56 15.88
C VAL A 211 8.66 -8.72 14.99
N ALA A 212 8.65 -9.93 15.55
CA ALA A 212 8.19 -11.09 14.84
C ALA A 212 6.88 -10.62 14.25
N VAL A 213 6.89 -10.36 12.94
CA VAL A 213 5.65 -10.36 12.17
C VAL A 213 4.98 -11.64 12.65
N GLU A 214 3.86 -11.51 13.36
CA GLU A 214 3.01 -12.66 13.61
C GLU A 214 2.59 -13.07 12.21
N GLU A 215 3.37 -13.97 11.60
CA GLU A 215 3.01 -14.61 10.36
C GLU A 215 1.58 -15.12 10.61
N PRO A 216 0.64 -14.86 9.69
CA PRO A 216 -0.66 -15.50 9.80
C PRO A 216 -0.39 -16.99 9.96
N LYS A 217 -0.65 -17.53 11.15
CA LYS A 217 -0.28 -18.89 11.51
C LYS A 217 -0.92 -19.79 10.47
N ALA A 218 -0.10 -20.28 9.53
CA ALA A 218 -0.60 -21.01 8.37
C ALA A 218 -1.52 -22.13 8.86
N PRO A 219 -2.68 -22.36 8.23
CA PRO A 219 -3.62 -23.37 8.68
C PRO A 219 -2.88 -24.70 8.80
N VAL A 220 -2.78 -25.27 10.01
CA VAL A 220 -1.99 -26.47 10.22
C VAL A 220 -2.63 -27.63 9.47
N VAL A 221 -1.96 -28.10 8.41
CA VAL A 221 -2.39 -29.27 7.65
C VAL A 221 -2.20 -30.52 8.51
N ALA A 222 -3.27 -31.31 8.68
CA ALA A 222 -3.21 -32.56 9.42
C ALA A 222 -2.33 -33.59 8.70
N GLY A 223 -1.63 -34.45 9.44
CA GLY A 223 -0.74 -35.47 8.84
C GLY A 223 -1.45 -36.45 7.88
N SER A 224 -2.76 -36.66 8.05
CA SER A 224 -3.59 -37.45 7.14
C SER A 224 -3.84 -36.75 5.79
N GLU A 225 -4.02 -35.43 5.78
CA GLU A 225 -4.16 -34.61 4.57
C GLU A 225 -2.81 -34.61 3.82
N ALA A 226 -1.70 -34.39 4.51
CA ALA A 226 -0.36 -34.45 3.90
C ALA A 226 -0.05 -35.81 3.24
N GLN A 227 -0.51 -36.93 3.82
CA GLN A 227 -0.36 -38.25 3.21
C GLN A 227 -1.19 -38.41 1.92
N GLN A 228 -2.39 -37.81 1.86
CA GLN A 228 -3.20 -37.82 0.64
C GLN A 228 -2.55 -36.98 -0.47
N TRP A 229 -1.95 -35.84 -0.11
CA TRP A 229 -1.13 -35.04 -1.04
C TRP A 229 0.07 -35.85 -1.55
N LEU A 230 0.77 -36.58 -0.67
CA LEU A 230 1.90 -37.40 -1.08
C LEU A 230 1.48 -38.53 -2.04
N ASN A 231 0.33 -39.17 -1.79
CA ASN A 231 -0.21 -40.18 -2.69
C ASN A 231 -0.59 -39.60 -4.06
N ALA A 232 -1.15 -38.39 -4.09
CA ALA A 232 -1.49 -37.68 -5.34
C ALA A 232 -0.24 -37.26 -6.14
N LEU A 233 0.91 -37.11 -5.47
CA LEU A 233 2.21 -36.83 -6.08
C LEU A 233 2.96 -38.10 -6.56
N GLY A 234 2.39 -39.30 -6.39
CA GLY A 234 3.05 -40.56 -6.76
C GLY A 234 3.89 -41.20 -5.65
N GLY A 235 3.77 -40.73 -4.40
CA GLY A 235 4.41 -41.30 -3.22
C GLY A 235 5.72 -40.62 -2.80
N GLY A 236 6.22 -40.99 -1.61
CA GLY A 236 7.43 -40.41 -0.98
C GLY A 236 8.69 -40.48 -1.84
N GLY A 237 8.90 -41.60 -2.52
CA GLY A 237 10.06 -41.80 -3.40
C GLY A 237 9.97 -41.07 -4.75
N ASN A 238 8.84 -40.44 -5.07
CA ASN A 238 8.70 -39.66 -6.31
C ASN A 238 9.11 -38.19 -6.12
N VAL A 239 9.14 -37.69 -4.89
CA VAL A 239 9.47 -36.30 -4.58
C VAL A 239 10.97 -36.19 -4.30
N LEU A 240 11.71 -35.59 -5.24
CA LEU A 240 13.17 -35.42 -5.16
C LEU A 240 13.56 -34.13 -4.42
N GLN A 241 12.81 -33.06 -4.62
CA GLN A 241 13.05 -31.77 -3.98
C GLN A 241 11.71 -31.08 -3.72
N LEU A 242 11.60 -30.39 -2.59
CA LEU A 242 10.40 -29.70 -2.16
C LEU A 242 10.78 -28.36 -1.51
N ASP A 243 10.29 -27.26 -2.08
CA ASP A 243 10.59 -25.91 -1.62
C ASP A 243 9.32 -25.06 -1.54
N CYS A 244 9.11 -24.37 -0.41
CA CYS A 244 8.08 -23.34 -0.29
C CYS A 244 8.62 -22.00 -0.82
N ILE A 245 8.18 -21.57 -2.00
CA ILE A 245 8.77 -20.41 -2.69
C ILE A 245 7.99 -19.11 -2.43
N ALA A 246 6.70 -19.23 -2.16
CA ALA A 246 5.84 -18.09 -1.86
C ALA A 246 4.75 -18.50 -0.87
N MET A 247 4.07 -17.53 -0.27
CA MET A 247 2.98 -17.78 0.69
C MET A 247 1.87 -18.70 0.15
N THR A 248 1.73 -18.81 -1.18
CA THR A 248 0.69 -19.58 -1.84
C THR A 248 1.19 -20.73 -2.73
N ARG A 249 2.51 -20.94 -2.83
CA ARG A 249 3.10 -21.81 -3.85
C ARG A 249 4.20 -22.71 -3.31
N ILE A 250 4.11 -23.98 -3.70
CA ILE A 250 5.13 -25.00 -3.44
C ILE A 250 5.75 -25.40 -4.79
N ARG A 251 7.07 -25.43 -4.85
CA ARG A 251 7.83 -26.03 -5.96
C ARG A 251 8.23 -27.44 -5.55
N LEU A 252 8.04 -28.38 -6.47
CA LEU A 252 8.44 -29.77 -6.33
C LEU A 252 9.29 -30.16 -7.53
N GLN A 253 10.29 -31.01 -7.30
CA GLN A 253 10.94 -31.76 -8.38
C GLN A 253 10.52 -33.22 -8.24
N LEU A 254 9.95 -33.79 -9.30
CA LEU A 254 9.47 -35.17 -9.30
C LEU A 254 10.36 -36.05 -10.17
N ALA A 255 10.59 -37.28 -9.74
CA ALA A 255 11.35 -38.28 -10.49
C ALA A 255 10.56 -38.78 -11.73
N ASP A 256 9.26 -39.01 -11.57
CA ASP A 256 8.33 -39.35 -12.64
C ASP A 256 7.09 -38.43 -12.60
N GLY A 257 6.99 -37.55 -13.60
CA GLY A 257 5.86 -36.64 -13.76
C GLY A 257 4.55 -37.33 -14.15
N LYS A 258 4.57 -38.58 -14.63
CA LYS A 258 3.34 -39.32 -15.02
C LYS A 258 2.62 -39.94 -13.82
N ALA A 259 3.31 -40.09 -12.70
CA ALA A 259 2.73 -40.60 -11.45
C ALA A 259 1.91 -39.53 -10.69
N LEU A 260 1.99 -38.26 -11.11
CA LEU A 260 1.23 -37.16 -10.54
C LEU A 260 -0.22 -37.15 -11.05
N SER A 261 -1.17 -37.11 -10.12
CA SER A 261 -2.61 -37.06 -10.43
C SER A 261 -3.17 -35.65 -10.22
N GLU A 262 -3.32 -34.89 -11.31
CA GLU A 262 -3.93 -33.54 -11.25
C GLU A 262 -5.36 -33.54 -10.71
N ALA A 263 -6.13 -34.60 -10.97
CA ALA A 263 -7.52 -34.72 -10.51
C ALA A 263 -7.59 -34.84 -8.98
N GLN A 264 -6.67 -35.59 -8.38
CA GLN A 264 -6.59 -35.74 -6.92
C GLN A 264 -6.05 -34.46 -6.27
N LEU A 265 -5.07 -33.79 -6.88
CA LEU A 265 -4.56 -32.51 -6.39
C LEU A 265 -5.65 -31.43 -6.38
N LYS A 266 -6.49 -31.34 -7.42
CA LYS A 266 -7.64 -30.42 -7.43
C LYS A 266 -8.65 -30.74 -6.35
N ALA A 267 -8.93 -32.03 -6.10
CA ALA A 267 -9.85 -32.44 -5.03
C ALA A 267 -9.32 -32.10 -3.62
N LEU A 268 -8.00 -32.06 -3.45
CA LEU A 268 -7.33 -31.69 -2.20
C LEU A 268 -7.20 -30.16 -2.00
N GLY A 269 -7.71 -29.36 -2.94
CA GLY A 269 -7.70 -27.90 -2.86
C GLY A 269 -6.54 -27.22 -3.58
N CYS A 270 -5.85 -27.91 -4.50
CA CYS A 270 -4.89 -27.26 -5.39
C CYS A 270 -5.62 -26.37 -6.40
N HIS A 271 -5.30 -25.07 -6.38
CA HIS A 271 -5.89 -24.07 -7.27
C HIS A 271 -5.29 -24.08 -8.67
N GLY A 272 -4.09 -24.65 -8.84
CA GLY A 272 -3.43 -24.73 -10.13
C GLY A 272 -2.11 -25.50 -10.06
N VAL A 273 -1.82 -26.22 -11.15
CA VAL A 273 -0.61 -27.02 -11.32
C VAL A 273 0.07 -26.53 -12.60
N SER A 274 1.38 -26.25 -12.53
CA SER A 274 2.17 -25.86 -13.70
C SER A 274 3.44 -26.71 -13.77
N GLN A 275 3.65 -27.36 -14.91
CA GLN A 275 4.89 -28.07 -15.21
C GLN A 275 5.92 -27.11 -15.83
N LEU A 276 7.18 -27.21 -15.39
CA LEU A 276 8.35 -26.58 -15.98
C LEU A 276 9.30 -27.64 -16.52
N ASP A 277 10.23 -27.22 -17.38
CA ASP A 277 11.28 -28.10 -17.91
C ASP A 277 12.13 -28.71 -16.80
N GLY A 278 12.61 -29.93 -17.01
CA GLY A 278 13.47 -30.64 -16.05
C GLY A 278 12.74 -31.34 -14.89
N GLY A 279 11.43 -31.62 -15.04
CA GLY A 279 10.66 -32.38 -14.04
C GLY A 279 10.24 -31.54 -12.82
N VAL A 280 10.29 -30.21 -12.95
CA VAL A 280 9.89 -29.27 -11.90
C VAL A 280 8.41 -28.93 -12.03
N TRP A 281 7.69 -28.95 -10.92
CA TRP A 281 6.26 -28.68 -10.83
C TRP A 281 6.00 -27.57 -9.82
N HIS A 282 5.13 -26.62 -10.16
CA HIS A 282 4.65 -25.60 -9.22
C HIS A 282 3.19 -25.89 -8.91
N LEU A 283 2.88 -25.98 -7.61
CA LEU A 283 1.54 -26.15 -7.09
C LEU A 283 1.08 -24.86 -6.41
N LEU A 284 -0.10 -24.39 -6.78
CA LEU A 284 -0.80 -23.28 -6.12
C LEU A 284 -1.71 -23.86 -5.04
N VAL A 285 -1.32 -23.70 -3.77
CA VAL A 285 -2.01 -24.32 -2.62
C VAL A 285 -2.62 -23.26 -1.68
N GLY A 286 -2.43 -21.97 -1.99
CA GLY A 286 -2.92 -20.88 -1.15
C GLY A 286 -2.20 -20.83 0.19
N ASP A 287 -2.83 -20.23 1.19
CA ASP A 287 -2.22 -19.89 2.49
C ASP A 287 -1.74 -21.12 3.31
N LYS A 288 -2.06 -22.34 2.85
CA LYS A 288 -1.59 -23.60 3.41
C LYS A 288 -0.18 -24.00 2.97
N ALA A 289 0.43 -23.30 1.99
CA ALA A 289 1.67 -23.72 1.34
C ALA A 289 2.81 -24.04 2.32
N ALA A 290 3.07 -23.16 3.29
CA ALA A 290 4.15 -23.36 4.27
C ALA A 290 3.91 -24.59 5.18
N SER A 291 2.68 -24.74 5.69
CA SER A 291 2.30 -25.85 6.56
C SER A 291 2.31 -27.20 5.85
N LEU A 292 1.84 -27.24 4.58
CA LEU A 292 1.83 -28.44 3.76
C LEU A 292 3.26 -28.84 3.37
N SER A 293 4.11 -27.86 3.06
CA SER A 293 5.52 -28.07 2.74
C SER A 293 6.24 -28.80 3.89
N GLY A 294 6.14 -28.30 5.11
CA GLY A 294 6.75 -28.94 6.28
C GLY A 294 6.16 -30.31 6.61
N ALA A 295 4.85 -30.49 6.43
CA ALA A 295 4.21 -31.78 6.63
C ALA A 295 4.66 -32.83 5.60
N LEU A 296 4.78 -32.46 4.33
CA LEU A 296 5.28 -33.34 3.26
C LEU A 296 6.76 -33.68 3.46
N GLU A 297 7.59 -32.71 3.83
CA GLU A 297 9.02 -32.93 4.11
C GLU A 297 9.22 -33.95 5.24
N SER A 298 8.40 -33.88 6.29
CA SER A 298 8.43 -34.85 7.40
C SER A 298 8.06 -36.28 6.99
N LEU A 299 7.22 -36.45 5.96
CA LEU A 299 6.78 -37.74 5.45
C LEU A 299 7.77 -38.33 4.43
N VAL A 300 8.37 -37.47 3.60
CA VAL A 300 9.43 -37.88 2.65
C VAL A 300 10.67 -38.34 3.42
N ASN A 301 11.14 -37.58 4.41
CA ASN A 301 12.31 -37.96 5.22
C ASN A 301 12.10 -39.22 6.09
N ARG A 302 10.87 -39.51 6.52
CA ARG A 302 10.56 -40.78 7.22
C ARG A 302 10.65 -42.02 6.32
N SER A 303 10.46 -41.86 5.01
CA SER A 303 10.54 -42.99 4.07
C SER A 303 11.97 -43.50 3.86
N GLU A 304 13.00 -42.65 4.04
CA GLU A 304 14.40 -43.08 4.02
C GLU A 304 14.79 -43.91 5.25
N VAL A 305 14.17 -43.66 6.41
CA VAL A 305 14.45 -44.40 7.66
C VAL A 305 13.83 -45.81 7.64
N SER A 306 12.75 -46.03 6.89
CA SER A 306 12.11 -47.35 6.79
C SER A 306 12.74 -48.28 5.75
N ALA A 307 13.67 -47.81 4.91
CA ALA A 307 14.34 -48.60 3.88
C ALA A 307 15.66 -49.24 4.33
N LYS A 308 16.03 -49.10 5.62
CA LYS A 308 17.17 -49.79 6.26
C LYS A 308 16.72 -50.56 7.50
N VAL A 309 15.92 -51.60 7.32
CA VAL A 309 15.84 -52.76 8.22
C VAL A 309 15.66 -54.02 7.39
#